data_AF-A0A1D7UW38-F1
#
_entry.id   AF-A0A1D7UW38-F1
#
_cell.length_a   1.000
_cell.length_b   1.000
_cell.length_c   1.000
_cell.angle_alpha   90.00
_cell.angle_beta   90.00
_cell.angle_gamma   90.00
#
_symmetry.space_group_name_H-M   'P 1'
#
loop_
_entity.id
_entity.type
_entity.pdbx_description
1 polymer ?
#
loop_
_entity_poly.entity_id
_entity_poly.type
_entity_poly.pdbx_seq_one_letter_code
_entity_poly.pdbx_strand_id
1 'polypeptide(L)'
;MNLALQIPNFDPPKQSDRNGRTWSDFHLSHQWKDNRDHKLTLVSEPKPPSKNAKMRIAQDLNFSTAKISTPIQPSRPQPLTSAQLKEKRKNPGINIDFFTNLTKKILNDFYPKYCPNCPDTLLTKEISTQPELIRCEGCRYLTSRLSYTPLHHMKLPLWMFSYVFYESMIQHPKVVTSNEISKRLRISYKGAAMLKRRFQVFASQQLPKYKQLTFDALDREFKDFYLPPNEDTDITEIMENRPYVCADTVVLYSASQRANKGRKRYRHSGSTSSIYLSDKLGGKQVGTLVHTIGIKNGPVFFHSVPNQKANTLGPIIKDHLPLRTPLMTDEGYPWLWGIYKNHRSVNHSAHSKDSRYRWARNRWSKNGVHSQVAEGNHRLLKSAFSSYCYIRPENSTRYLNEFSFLKNAHVFGLDVICENGEMLAGEVDEGRGVGRVSFGSDPRGPLGPAVGIGRKGSLSQNFIDQLTK
;
A
#
# COMPACT_ATOMS: atom_id res chain seq x y z
N MET A 1 -6.15 45.59 3.15
CA MET A 1 -5.79 45.14 4.52
C MET A 1 -5.30 43.70 4.41
N ASN A 2 -3.98 43.55 4.45
CA ASN A 2 -3.27 42.28 4.30
C ASN A 2 -3.22 41.59 5.66
N LEU A 3 -3.69 40.34 5.74
CA LEU A 3 -3.36 39.44 6.83
C LEU A 3 -2.67 38.21 6.24
N ALA A 4 -1.34 38.22 6.36
CA ALA A 4 -0.45 37.15 5.98
C ALA A 4 -0.69 35.93 6.87
N LEU A 5 -1.01 34.79 6.25
CA LEU A 5 -0.95 33.49 6.90
C LEU A 5 0.51 33.04 6.88
N GLN A 6 1.17 33.15 8.03
CA GLN A 6 2.48 32.55 8.29
C GLN A 6 2.37 31.03 8.20
N ILE A 7 3.06 30.46 7.22
CA ILE A 7 3.34 29.02 7.14
C ILE A 7 4.50 28.74 8.11
N PRO A 8 4.41 27.78 9.04
CA PRO A 8 5.57 27.38 9.82
C PRO A 8 6.55 26.65 8.90
N ASN A 9 7.75 27.20 8.73
CA ASN A 9 8.88 26.53 8.08
C ASN A 9 9.17 25.23 8.82
N PHE A 10 8.92 24.10 8.15
CA PHE A 10 9.39 22.79 8.57
C PHE A 10 10.73 22.53 7.86
N ASP A 11 11.82 23.00 8.48
CA ASP A 11 13.15 22.55 8.06
C ASP A 11 13.35 21.09 8.49
N PRO A 12 13.88 20.22 7.61
CA PRO A 12 14.24 18.86 8.00
C PRO A 12 15.37 18.90 9.05
N PRO A 13 15.34 18.02 10.07
CA PRO A 13 16.35 18.03 11.11
C PRO A 13 17.73 17.70 10.54
N LYS A 14 18.70 18.59 10.78
CA LYS A 14 20.11 18.38 10.45
C LYS A 14 20.69 17.27 11.34
N GLN A 15 21.57 16.47 10.77
CA GLN A 15 22.12 15.24 11.35
C GLN A 15 23.02 15.46 12.60
N SER A 16 23.22 16.71 13.05
CA SER A 16 24.09 17.08 14.18
C SER A 16 23.39 17.25 15.53
N ASP A 17 22.06 17.23 15.60
CA ASP A 17 21.36 17.50 16.88
C ASP A 17 21.22 16.22 17.71
N ARG A 18 22.34 15.78 18.27
CA ARG A 18 22.37 14.84 19.40
C ARG A 18 22.21 15.62 20.69
N ASN A 19 21.04 15.53 21.31
CA ASN A 19 20.89 15.15 22.73
C ASN A 19 19.42 15.15 23.16
N GLY A 20 18.95 14.01 23.67
CA GLY A 20 17.81 13.90 24.56
C GLY A 20 16.42 13.99 23.93
N ARG A 21 15.96 12.90 23.30
CA ARG A 21 14.56 12.42 23.33
C ARG A 21 14.44 11.06 22.63
N THR A 22 13.97 10.05 23.35
CA THR A 22 13.71 8.69 22.85
C THR A 22 12.40 8.65 22.06
N TRP A 23 12.38 7.84 20.99
CA TRP A 23 11.27 7.68 20.03
C TRP A 23 9.98 7.02 20.59
N SER A 24 9.74 7.05 21.90
CA SER A 24 8.55 6.51 22.57
C SER A 24 7.37 7.48 22.65
N ASP A 25 7.56 8.77 22.36
CA ASP A 25 6.60 9.81 22.79
C ASP A 25 5.80 10.46 21.65
N PHE A 26 5.91 9.99 20.41
CA PHE A 26 5.02 10.39 19.32
C PHE A 26 3.76 9.50 19.24
N HIS A 27 2.98 9.51 20.33
CA HIS A 27 1.55 9.20 20.26
C HIS A 27 0.78 10.50 19.97
N LEU A 28 0.54 10.80 18.69
CA LEU A 28 -0.44 11.81 18.30
C LEU A 28 -1.85 11.25 18.54
N SER A 29 -2.33 11.40 19.77
CA SER A 29 -3.76 11.49 20.06
C SER A 29 -4.21 12.89 19.64
N HIS A 30 -5.01 12.98 18.58
CA HIS A 30 -5.80 14.18 18.36
C HIS A 30 -6.87 14.26 19.46
N GLN A 31 -6.67 15.20 20.37
CA GLN A 31 -7.66 15.66 21.33
C GLN A 31 -8.85 16.25 20.57
N TRP A 32 -10.06 15.83 20.92
CA TRP A 32 -11.28 16.61 20.75
C TRP A 32 -11.83 16.88 22.16
N LYS A 33 -11.72 18.14 22.59
CA LYS A 33 -12.47 18.80 23.67
C LYS A 33 -13.52 19.69 22.98
N ASP A 34 -14.74 19.97 23.43
CA ASP A 34 -15.53 19.64 24.63
C ASP A 34 -17.02 19.84 24.24
N ASN A 35 -17.92 19.12 24.90
CA ASN A 35 -19.16 19.62 25.55
C ASN A 35 -20.26 18.56 25.59
N ARG A 36 -20.55 18.07 26.80
CA ARG A 36 -21.81 18.36 27.52
C ARG A 36 -21.82 17.69 28.89
N ASP A 37 -22.15 18.51 29.88
CA ASP A 37 -22.44 18.18 31.27
C ASP A 37 -23.42 17.00 31.41
N HIS A 38 -23.24 16.19 32.46
CA HIS A 38 -24.24 16.05 33.52
C HIS A 38 -23.77 15.09 34.64
N LYS A 39 -23.74 15.65 35.86
CA LYS A 39 -23.98 15.07 37.20
C LYS A 39 -23.69 13.58 37.44
N LEU A 40 -22.72 13.34 38.32
CA LEU A 40 -22.57 12.11 39.11
C LEU A 40 -23.83 11.85 39.96
N THR A 41 -24.32 10.62 39.91
CA THR A 41 -25.09 9.99 40.99
C THR A 41 -24.59 8.55 41.16
N LEU A 42 -23.93 8.31 42.30
CA LEU A 42 -23.54 7.01 42.85
C LEU A 42 -24.77 6.32 43.45
N VAL A 43 -25.16 5.12 42.99
CA VAL A 43 -25.99 4.17 43.77
C VAL A 43 -25.74 2.70 43.35
N SER A 44 -25.25 1.94 44.34
CA SER A 44 -25.48 0.54 44.77
C SER A 44 -25.18 -0.71 43.92
N GLU A 45 -24.41 -1.60 44.57
CA GLU A 45 -24.15 -3.01 44.24
C GLU A 45 -25.35 -3.94 44.50
N PRO A 46 -25.49 -5.09 43.78
CA PRO A 46 -26.46 -6.13 44.11
C PRO A 46 -25.90 -7.24 45.03
N LYS A 47 -26.76 -7.65 45.98
CA LYS A 47 -26.60 -8.69 47.02
C LYS A 47 -26.36 -10.13 46.52
N PRO A 48 -25.78 -11.02 47.34
CA PRO A 48 -25.49 -12.41 46.98
C PRO A 48 -26.71 -13.34 47.09
N PRO A 49 -26.79 -14.42 46.29
CA PRO A 49 -27.89 -15.38 46.36
C PRO A 49 -27.69 -16.48 47.43
N SER A 50 -28.81 -16.87 48.03
CA SER A 50 -28.98 -17.88 49.08
C SER A 50 -29.03 -19.32 48.56
N LYS A 51 -28.80 -20.25 49.51
CA LYS A 51 -28.71 -21.72 49.36
C LYS A 51 -29.99 -22.40 48.85
N ASN A 52 -29.77 -23.61 48.30
CA ASN A 52 -30.68 -24.74 48.03
C ASN A 52 -31.27 -24.88 46.62
N ALA A 53 -30.56 -25.62 45.76
CA ALA A 53 -31.17 -26.56 44.82
C ALA A 53 -30.18 -27.71 44.52
N LYS A 54 -30.54 -28.93 44.94
CA LYS A 54 -29.82 -30.18 44.66
C LYS A 54 -30.03 -30.58 43.20
N MET A 55 -28.96 -30.83 42.45
CA MET A 55 -28.99 -31.70 41.26
C MET A 55 -27.95 -32.80 41.42
N ARG A 56 -28.42 -34.05 41.35
CA ARG A 56 -27.66 -35.28 41.47
C ARG A 56 -26.78 -35.48 40.23
N ILE A 57 -25.49 -35.72 40.43
CA ILE A 57 -24.60 -36.29 39.41
C ILE A 57 -24.39 -37.75 39.79
N ALA A 58 -24.54 -38.63 38.79
CA ALA A 58 -24.45 -40.07 38.93
C ALA A 58 -23.07 -40.50 39.45
N GLN A 59 -23.10 -41.34 40.48
CA GLN A 59 -22.00 -42.20 40.89
C GLN A 59 -21.89 -43.29 39.83
N ASP A 60 -20.76 -43.33 39.12
CA ASP A 60 -20.12 -44.54 38.60
C ASP A 60 -18.94 -44.08 37.75
N LEU A 61 -17.75 -44.16 38.34
CA LEU A 61 -16.44 -44.38 37.71
C LEU A 61 -15.39 -44.31 38.82
N ASN A 62 -15.31 -45.39 39.60
CA ASN A 62 -14.21 -45.68 40.50
C ASN A 62 -12.96 -45.99 39.68
N PHE A 63 -11.88 -45.23 39.91
CA PHE A 63 -10.53 -45.72 39.67
C PHE A 63 -9.69 -45.51 40.93
N SER A 64 -9.18 -46.63 41.41
CA SER A 64 -8.55 -46.85 42.69
C SER A 64 -7.29 -46.02 42.94
N THR A 65 -7.13 -45.70 44.20
CA THR A 65 -5.99 -45.10 44.89
C THR A 65 -4.69 -45.86 44.59
N ALA A 66 -3.79 -45.25 43.82
CA ALA A 66 -2.39 -45.63 43.72
C ALA A 66 -1.50 -44.48 44.24
N LYS A 67 -0.52 -44.84 45.05
CA LYS A 67 0.37 -43.97 45.83
C LYS A 67 1.04 -42.90 44.96
N ILE A 68 0.96 -41.65 45.43
CA ILE A 68 1.61 -40.48 44.84
C ILE A 68 3.13 -40.66 44.95
N SER A 69 3.78 -40.95 43.83
CA SER A 69 5.20 -40.65 43.63
C SER A 69 5.34 -39.23 43.08
N THR A 70 6.33 -38.51 43.58
CA THR A 70 6.68 -37.11 43.29
C THR A 70 6.61 -36.74 41.79
N PRO A 71 6.09 -35.55 41.43
CA PRO A 71 6.02 -35.14 40.03
C PRO A 71 7.42 -34.75 39.53
N ILE A 72 7.93 -35.51 38.56
CA ILE A 72 9.06 -35.09 37.72
C ILE A 72 8.57 -33.86 36.92
N GLN A 73 9.12 -32.68 37.23
CA GLN A 73 8.90 -31.51 36.39
C GLN A 73 9.46 -31.78 34.98
N PRO A 74 8.68 -31.59 33.91
CA PRO A 74 9.24 -31.65 32.57
C PRO A 74 10.24 -30.51 32.41
N SER A 75 11.50 -30.87 32.15
CA SER A 75 12.58 -29.91 31.91
C SER A 75 12.19 -29.00 30.75
N ARG A 76 12.33 -27.69 30.97
CA ARG A 76 12.08 -26.66 29.96
C ARG A 76 13.01 -26.94 28.76
N PRO A 77 12.49 -27.09 27.53
CA PRO A 77 13.34 -27.36 26.38
C PRO A 77 14.35 -26.22 26.21
N GLN A 78 15.63 -26.58 26.12
CA GLN A 78 16.71 -25.62 25.96
C GLN A 78 16.50 -24.78 24.69
N PRO A 79 16.78 -23.46 24.73
CA PRO A 79 16.75 -22.63 23.53
C PRO A 79 17.75 -23.14 22.49
N LEU A 80 17.30 -23.33 21.26
CA LEU A 80 18.14 -23.74 20.14
C LEU A 80 19.28 -22.74 19.93
N THR A 81 20.48 -23.25 19.69
CA THR A 81 21.66 -22.43 19.36
C THR A 81 21.48 -21.74 18.01
N SER A 82 22.22 -20.65 17.77
CA SER A 82 22.18 -19.92 16.50
C SER A 82 22.53 -20.81 15.29
N ALA A 83 23.37 -21.83 15.49
CA ALA A 83 23.71 -22.84 14.49
C ALA A 83 22.51 -23.76 14.19
N GLN A 84 21.85 -24.28 15.23
CA GLN A 84 20.66 -25.13 15.08
C GLN A 84 19.47 -24.37 14.46
N LEU A 85 19.33 -23.07 14.74
CA LEU A 85 18.35 -22.20 14.09
C LEU A 85 18.67 -21.95 12.61
N LYS A 86 19.96 -21.85 12.24
CA LYS A 86 20.37 -21.76 10.83
C LYS A 86 20.09 -23.06 10.10
N GLU A 87 20.36 -24.20 10.72
CA GLU A 87 20.17 -25.53 10.15
C GLU A 87 18.68 -25.88 9.96
N LYS A 88 17.82 -25.60 10.95
CA LYS A 88 16.35 -25.74 10.80
C LYS A 88 15.74 -24.84 9.72
N ARG A 89 16.43 -23.75 9.36
CA ARG A 89 16.00 -22.77 8.36
C ARG A 89 16.62 -23.01 6.98
N LYS A 90 17.52 -24.00 6.82
CA LYS A 90 17.96 -24.45 5.50
C LYS A 90 16.77 -25.15 4.84
N ASN A 91 16.09 -24.44 3.96
CA ASN A 91 15.16 -25.05 3.02
C ASN A 91 15.96 -25.44 1.78
N PRO A 92 16.18 -26.74 1.51
CA PRO A 92 17.07 -27.18 0.42
C PRO A 92 16.62 -26.68 -0.97
N GLY A 93 15.36 -26.24 -1.13
CA GLY A 93 14.86 -25.63 -2.37
C GLY A 93 14.97 -24.11 -2.46
N ILE A 94 15.52 -23.41 -1.46
CA ILE A 94 15.66 -21.95 -1.48
C ILE A 94 17.13 -21.57 -1.66
N ASN A 95 17.42 -20.79 -2.70
CA ASN A 95 18.75 -20.21 -2.91
C ASN A 95 19.00 -19.07 -1.91
N ILE A 96 19.53 -19.42 -0.73
CA ILE A 96 19.75 -18.49 0.39
C ILE A 96 20.72 -17.37 0.01
N ASP A 97 21.76 -17.67 -0.76
CA ASP A 97 22.80 -16.70 -1.12
C ASP A 97 22.27 -15.68 -2.11
N PHE A 98 21.51 -16.12 -3.12
CA PHE A 98 20.80 -15.24 -4.04
C PHE A 98 19.91 -14.24 -3.28
N PHE A 99 19.03 -14.73 -2.40
CA PHE A 99 18.13 -13.85 -1.66
C PHE A 99 18.85 -12.97 -0.63
N THR A 100 19.97 -13.43 -0.07
CA THR A 100 20.81 -12.59 0.80
C THR A 100 21.39 -11.41 0.02
N ASN A 101 21.97 -11.69 -1.15
CA ASN A 101 22.55 -10.67 -2.03
C ASN A 101 21.48 -9.72 -2.58
N LEU A 102 20.30 -10.25 -2.91
CA LEU A 102 19.16 -9.42 -3.30
C LEU A 102 18.73 -8.46 -2.18
N THR A 103 18.69 -8.92 -0.92
CA THR A 103 18.34 -8.04 0.21
C THR A 103 19.38 -6.94 0.38
N LYS A 104 20.67 -7.28 0.26
CA LYS A 104 21.77 -6.31 0.32
C LYS A 104 21.66 -5.27 -0.80
N LYS A 105 21.37 -5.71 -2.03
CA LYS A 105 21.16 -4.83 -3.18
C LYS A 105 19.97 -3.89 -2.95
N ILE A 106 18.82 -4.41 -2.55
CA ILE A 106 17.63 -3.59 -2.22
C ILE A 106 17.97 -2.53 -1.16
N LEU A 107 18.69 -2.91 -0.10
CA LEU A 107 19.07 -1.95 0.92
C LEU A 107 20.04 -0.87 0.40
N ASN A 108 20.99 -1.24 -0.46
CA ASN A 108 21.92 -0.28 -1.05
C ASN A 108 21.23 0.68 -2.02
N ASP A 109 20.35 0.18 -2.86
CA ASP A 109 19.68 0.97 -3.90
C ASP A 109 18.63 1.91 -3.29
N PHE A 110 17.82 1.41 -2.35
CA PHE A 110 16.69 2.17 -1.81
C PHE A 110 17.01 2.92 -0.51
N TYR A 111 18.05 2.52 0.21
CA TYR A 111 18.46 3.12 1.48
C TYR A 111 20.00 3.24 1.55
N PRO A 112 20.63 3.94 0.57
CA PRO A 112 22.07 4.11 0.54
C PRO A 112 22.56 4.77 1.82
N LYS A 113 23.76 4.38 2.26
CA LYS A 113 24.37 4.91 3.49
C LYS A 113 25.71 5.50 3.17
N TYR A 114 25.88 6.76 3.55
CA TYR A 114 27.12 7.49 3.37
C TYR A 114 27.90 7.54 4.67
N CYS A 115 29.23 7.60 4.55
CA CYS A 115 30.11 7.77 5.69
C CYS A 115 29.98 9.20 6.24
N PRO A 116 29.78 9.39 7.56
CA PRO A 116 29.72 10.73 8.15
C PRO A 116 31.10 11.42 8.20
N ASN A 117 32.18 10.65 8.14
CA ASN A 117 33.55 11.16 8.27
C ASN A 117 34.25 11.31 6.90
N CYS A 118 33.69 10.74 5.84
CA CYS A 118 34.27 10.76 4.49
C CYS A 118 33.17 11.25 3.53
N PRO A 119 33.27 12.49 3.00
CA PRO A 119 32.31 13.04 2.06
C PRO A 119 32.07 12.10 0.87
N ASP A 120 30.81 12.02 0.43
CA ASP A 120 30.35 11.27 -0.75
C ASP A 120 30.77 9.78 -0.80
N THR A 121 31.19 9.23 0.35
CA THR A 121 31.70 7.86 0.42
C THR A 121 30.55 6.93 0.78
N LEU A 122 30.04 6.19 -0.21
CA LEU A 122 29.03 5.15 -0.02
C LEU A 122 29.62 3.96 0.76
N LEU A 123 28.90 3.51 1.78
CA LEU A 123 29.29 2.38 2.62
C LEU A 123 28.91 1.05 1.96
N THR A 124 29.88 0.40 1.32
CA THR A 124 29.66 -0.89 0.61
C THR A 124 30.40 -2.07 1.23
N LYS A 125 31.50 -1.82 1.95
CA LYS A 125 32.38 -2.88 2.45
C LYS A 125 31.74 -3.68 3.58
N GLU A 126 31.65 -4.98 3.40
CA GLU A 126 31.06 -5.89 4.36
C GLU A 126 32.07 -6.41 5.39
N ILE A 127 31.54 -6.89 6.52
CA ILE A 127 32.30 -7.67 7.50
C ILE A 127 31.92 -9.14 7.31
N SER A 128 32.92 -9.99 7.06
CA SER A 128 32.71 -11.43 6.80
C SER A 128 31.93 -12.15 7.89
N THR A 129 32.14 -11.76 9.15
CA THR A 129 31.47 -12.36 10.31
C THR A 129 30.08 -11.76 10.59
N GLN A 130 29.78 -10.56 10.08
CA GLN A 130 28.56 -9.82 10.37
C GLN A 130 28.01 -9.14 9.10
N PRO A 131 27.22 -9.87 8.27
CA PRO A 131 26.72 -9.37 6.99
C PRO A 131 25.72 -8.20 7.10
N GLU A 132 25.22 -7.95 8.30
CA GLU A 132 24.34 -6.82 8.61
C GLU A 132 25.12 -5.51 8.85
N LEU A 133 26.44 -5.58 9.03
CA LEU A 133 27.31 -4.43 9.24
C LEU A 133 28.05 -4.06 7.96
N ILE A 134 28.17 -2.76 7.74
CA ILE A 134 28.91 -2.15 6.63
C ILE A 134 29.88 -1.12 7.18
N ARG A 135 31.06 -1.04 6.56
CA ARG A 135 32.15 -0.16 6.99
C ARG A 135 32.67 0.75 5.88
N CYS A 136 33.21 1.89 6.28
CA CYS A 136 33.98 2.76 5.39
C CYS A 136 35.37 2.15 5.14
N GLU A 137 35.88 2.26 3.91
CA GLU A 137 37.22 1.78 3.57
C GLU A 137 38.32 2.67 4.16
N GLY A 138 38.12 4.00 4.11
CA GLY A 138 39.08 4.99 4.60
C GLY A 138 39.11 5.08 6.12
N CYS A 139 38.09 5.69 6.72
CA CYS A 139 38.07 5.97 8.16
C CYS A 139 37.61 4.80 9.04
N ARG A 140 37.27 3.64 8.44
CA ARG A 140 36.79 2.43 9.14
C ARG A 140 35.50 2.63 9.97
N TYR A 141 34.78 3.73 9.78
CA TYR A 141 33.48 3.96 10.40
C TYR A 141 32.54 2.78 10.14
N LEU A 142 31.87 2.31 11.18
CA LEU A 142 31.04 1.11 11.16
C LEU A 142 29.57 1.46 11.44
N THR A 143 28.65 0.93 10.64
CA THR A 143 27.22 1.07 10.89
C THR A 143 26.45 -0.17 10.46
N SER A 144 25.23 -0.34 10.96
CA SER A 144 24.34 -1.41 10.51
C SER A 144 23.67 -1.02 9.22
N ARG A 145 23.66 -1.90 8.22
CA ARG A 145 22.89 -1.78 6.98
C ARG A 145 21.39 -1.66 7.23
N LEU A 146 20.90 -2.26 8.31
CA LEU A 146 19.47 -2.28 8.65
C LEU A 146 18.97 -1.02 9.35
N SER A 147 19.87 -0.21 9.93
CA SER A 147 19.49 1.01 10.65
C SER A 147 18.68 1.97 9.78
N TYR A 148 17.60 2.57 10.30
CA TYR A 148 16.78 3.54 9.55
C TYR A 148 16.18 3.01 8.23
N THR A 149 15.93 1.70 8.14
CA THR A 149 15.23 1.06 7.00
C THR A 149 13.99 0.31 7.50
N PRO A 150 13.10 -0.17 6.61
CA PRO A 150 12.02 -1.09 7.00
C PRO A 150 12.51 -2.36 7.71
N LEU A 151 13.80 -2.70 7.59
CA LEU A 151 14.43 -3.86 8.24
C LEU A 151 15.08 -3.52 9.59
N HIS A 152 14.86 -2.32 10.13
CA HIS A 152 15.40 -1.91 11.41
C HIS A 152 15.10 -2.92 12.53
N HIS A 153 16.15 -3.34 13.24
CA HIS A 153 16.09 -4.38 14.28
C HIS A 153 15.47 -5.72 13.84
N MET A 154 15.50 -6.06 12.55
CA MET A 154 15.05 -7.37 12.09
C MET A 154 15.93 -8.48 12.68
N LYS A 155 15.29 -9.47 13.32
CA LYS A 155 15.97 -10.64 13.92
C LYS A 155 15.94 -11.88 13.02
N LEU A 156 15.16 -11.82 11.94
CA LEU A 156 15.10 -12.87 10.93
C LEU A 156 16.31 -12.73 9.98
N PRO A 157 16.79 -13.83 9.37
CA PRO A 157 17.83 -13.75 8.35
C PRO A 157 17.46 -12.81 7.20
N LEU A 158 18.45 -12.04 6.70
CA LEU A 158 18.27 -11.04 5.64
C LEU A 158 17.55 -11.58 4.40
N TRP A 159 17.90 -12.80 3.96
CA TRP A 159 17.34 -13.42 2.77
C TRP A 159 15.82 -13.55 2.79
N MET A 160 15.21 -13.67 3.97
CA MET A 160 13.75 -13.85 4.08
C MET A 160 12.99 -12.63 3.56
N PHE A 161 13.55 -11.42 3.69
CA PHE A 161 12.91 -10.22 3.17
C PHE A 161 12.81 -10.27 1.65
N SER A 162 13.92 -10.52 0.96
CA SER A 162 13.92 -10.61 -0.50
C SER A 162 13.14 -11.81 -1.03
N TYR A 163 13.08 -12.91 -0.29
CA TYR A 163 12.18 -14.01 -0.63
C TYR A 163 10.72 -13.52 -0.69
N VAL A 164 10.25 -12.82 0.36
CA VAL A 164 8.88 -12.28 0.39
C VAL A 164 8.67 -11.22 -0.70
N PHE A 165 9.64 -10.35 -0.91
CA PHE A 165 9.60 -9.34 -1.98
C PHE A 165 9.44 -10.00 -3.36
N TYR A 166 10.32 -10.94 -3.67
CA TYR A 166 10.38 -11.66 -4.93
C TYR A 166 9.11 -12.47 -5.21
N GLU A 167 8.65 -13.24 -4.24
CA GLU A 167 7.40 -14.00 -4.35
C GLU A 167 6.19 -13.09 -4.53
N SER A 168 6.19 -11.92 -3.89
CA SER A 168 5.11 -10.94 -4.06
C SER A 168 5.11 -10.31 -5.46
N MET A 169 6.29 -10.09 -6.05
CA MET A 169 6.41 -9.63 -7.44
C MET A 169 5.89 -10.68 -8.43
N ILE A 170 6.35 -11.93 -8.33
CA ILE A 170 5.97 -12.99 -9.27
C ILE A 170 4.49 -13.35 -9.19
N GLN A 171 3.94 -13.43 -7.98
CA GLN A 171 2.57 -13.88 -7.80
C GLN A 171 1.54 -12.80 -8.11
N HIS A 172 1.93 -11.53 -8.22
CA HIS A 172 1.00 -10.44 -8.51
C HIS A 172 0.21 -10.75 -9.80
N PRO A 173 -1.14 -10.68 -9.80
CA PRO A 173 -2.02 -9.97 -8.85
C PRO A 173 -2.45 -10.77 -7.60
N LYS A 174 -2.01 -12.02 -7.40
CA LYS A 174 -2.24 -12.73 -6.13
C LYS A 174 -1.37 -12.10 -5.03
N VAL A 175 -1.94 -11.95 -3.84
CA VAL A 175 -1.23 -11.47 -2.66
C VAL A 175 -0.59 -12.60 -1.88
N VAL A 176 0.65 -12.39 -1.43
CA VAL A 176 1.34 -13.33 -0.54
C VAL A 176 0.91 -13.04 0.91
N THR A 177 0.23 -13.99 1.57
CA THR A 177 -0.31 -13.80 2.93
C THR A 177 0.70 -14.15 4.02
N SER A 178 0.51 -13.62 5.24
CA SER A 178 1.34 -13.99 6.40
C SER A 178 1.29 -15.50 6.70
N ASN A 179 0.15 -16.15 6.45
CA ASN A 179 0.00 -17.61 6.59
C ASN A 179 0.86 -18.35 5.57
N GLU A 180 0.86 -17.89 4.31
CA GLU A 180 1.69 -18.46 3.25
C GLU A 180 3.18 -18.27 3.55
N ILE A 181 3.60 -17.08 3.98
CA ILE A 181 4.98 -16.79 4.39
C ILE A 181 5.40 -17.72 5.54
N SER A 182 4.56 -17.87 6.56
CA SER A 182 4.84 -18.73 7.72
C SER A 182 5.07 -20.17 7.31
N LYS A 183 4.22 -20.72 6.43
CA LYS A 183 4.34 -22.10 5.92
C LYS A 183 5.58 -22.28 5.05
N ARG A 184 5.82 -21.39 4.09
CA ARG A 184 6.96 -21.50 3.14
C ARG A 184 8.32 -21.33 3.81
N LEU A 185 8.43 -20.40 4.75
CA LEU A 185 9.68 -20.10 5.46
C LEU A 185 9.86 -20.91 6.76
N ARG A 186 8.86 -21.69 7.16
CA ARG A 186 8.84 -22.46 8.43
C ARG A 186 9.15 -21.59 9.65
N ILE A 187 8.60 -20.38 9.68
CA ILE A 187 8.71 -19.43 10.79
C ILE A 187 7.36 -19.27 11.49
N SER A 188 7.39 -18.77 12.72
CA SER A 188 6.15 -18.48 13.46
C SER A 188 5.28 -17.48 12.70
N TYR A 189 3.96 -17.58 12.86
CA TYR A 189 3.02 -16.63 12.26
C TYR A 189 3.35 -15.18 12.64
N LYS A 190 3.74 -14.93 13.90
CA LYS A 190 4.17 -13.58 14.35
C LYS A 190 5.39 -13.09 13.57
N GLY A 191 6.38 -13.95 13.33
CA GLY A 191 7.55 -13.62 12.51
C GLY A 191 7.18 -13.30 11.06
N ALA A 192 6.33 -14.13 10.45
CA ALA A 192 5.82 -13.92 9.10
C ALA A 192 4.99 -12.65 8.95
N ALA A 193 4.09 -12.36 9.91
CA ALA A 193 3.29 -11.15 9.93
C ALA A 193 4.15 -9.89 10.08
N MET A 194 5.20 -9.94 10.90
CA MET A 194 6.16 -8.84 11.00
C MET A 194 6.94 -8.64 9.70
N LEU A 195 7.39 -9.73 9.06
CA LEU A 195 8.08 -9.66 7.77
C LEU A 195 7.18 -9.05 6.68
N LYS A 196 5.91 -9.47 6.63
CA LYS A 196 4.90 -8.91 5.73
C LYS A 196 4.71 -7.41 5.96
N ARG A 197 4.57 -6.98 7.21
CA ARG A 197 4.44 -5.55 7.56
C ARG A 197 5.66 -4.75 7.14
N ARG A 198 6.88 -5.29 7.28
CA ARG A 198 8.11 -4.63 6.83
C ARG A 198 8.12 -4.44 5.32
N PHE A 199 7.69 -5.44 4.55
CA PHE A 199 7.49 -5.31 3.10
C PHE A 199 6.44 -4.26 2.75
N GLN A 200 5.32 -4.21 3.48
CA GLN A 200 4.28 -3.20 3.28
C GLN A 200 4.78 -1.77 3.57
N VAL A 201 5.63 -1.60 4.60
CA VAL A 201 6.29 -0.32 4.90
C VAL A 201 7.25 0.05 3.77
N PHE A 202 8.08 -0.89 3.30
CA PHE A 202 8.94 -0.68 2.14
C PHE A 202 8.13 -0.19 0.92
N ALA A 203 7.08 -0.91 0.54
CA ALA A 203 6.22 -0.54 -0.57
C ALA A 203 5.59 0.85 -0.40
N SER A 204 5.13 1.19 0.81
CA SER A 204 4.55 2.50 1.11
C SER A 204 5.57 3.63 1.00
N GLN A 205 6.83 3.40 1.35
CA GLN A 205 7.90 4.40 1.23
C GLN A 205 8.31 4.63 -0.22
N GLN A 206 8.25 3.60 -1.07
CA GLN A 206 8.67 3.71 -2.48
C GLN A 206 7.54 4.15 -3.42
N LEU A 207 6.27 3.91 -3.07
CA LEU A 207 5.12 4.23 -3.91
C LEU A 207 5.04 5.71 -4.37
N PRO A 208 5.40 6.73 -3.55
CA PRO A 208 5.43 8.12 -3.98
C PRO A 208 6.33 8.39 -5.20
N LYS A 209 7.40 7.61 -5.39
CA LYS A 209 8.27 7.76 -6.56
C LYS A 209 7.54 7.39 -7.86
N TYR A 210 6.76 6.30 -7.86
CA TYR A 210 5.92 5.96 -9.02
C TYR A 210 4.80 6.98 -9.24
N LYS A 211 4.25 7.56 -8.18
CA LYS A 211 3.27 8.65 -8.28
C LYS A 211 3.88 9.82 -9.05
N GLN A 212 5.07 10.29 -8.64
CA GLN A 212 5.75 11.41 -9.28
C GLN A 212 6.04 11.12 -10.77
N LEU A 213 6.61 9.95 -11.07
CA LEU A 213 6.86 9.52 -12.45
C LEU A 213 5.59 9.51 -13.31
N THR A 214 4.47 9.08 -12.73
CA THR A 214 3.17 9.08 -13.43
C THR A 214 2.66 10.50 -13.64
N PHE A 215 2.77 11.36 -12.63
CA PHE A 215 2.35 12.76 -12.70
C PHE A 215 3.13 13.49 -13.80
N ASP A 216 4.46 13.38 -13.80
CA ASP A 216 5.33 14.05 -14.78
C ASP A 216 5.09 13.56 -16.21
N ALA A 217 4.81 12.25 -16.37
CA ALA A 217 4.47 11.68 -17.66
C ALA A 217 3.14 12.21 -18.20
N LEU A 218 2.11 12.29 -17.36
CA LEU A 218 0.80 12.83 -17.73
C LEU A 218 0.86 14.33 -18.01
N ASP A 219 1.63 15.09 -17.22
CA ASP A 219 1.76 16.53 -17.37
C ASP A 219 2.43 16.88 -18.70
N ARG A 220 3.48 16.12 -19.07
CA ARG A 220 4.15 16.27 -20.36
C ARG A 220 3.24 15.90 -21.53
N GLU A 221 2.51 14.79 -21.44
CA GLU A 221 1.61 14.31 -22.50
C GLU A 221 0.45 15.27 -22.75
N PHE A 222 -0.15 15.81 -21.68
CA PHE A 222 -1.37 16.61 -21.76
C PHE A 222 -1.15 18.11 -21.56
N LYS A 223 0.11 18.58 -21.64
CA LYS A 223 0.45 19.98 -21.38
C LYS A 223 -0.42 20.94 -22.17
N ASP A 224 -0.70 20.69 -23.46
CA ASP A 224 -1.52 21.56 -24.32
C ASP A 224 -2.72 20.84 -24.94
N PHE A 225 -3.26 19.85 -24.22
CA PHE A 225 -4.37 19.04 -24.68
C PHE A 225 -5.72 19.49 -24.11
N TYR A 226 -6.73 19.56 -24.99
CA TYR A 226 -8.11 19.86 -24.62
C TYR A 226 -9.09 18.96 -25.36
N LEU A 227 -10.04 18.41 -24.62
CA LEU A 227 -11.20 17.78 -25.21
C LEU A 227 -12.20 18.85 -25.69
N PRO A 228 -13.06 18.53 -26.67
CA PRO A 228 -14.14 19.41 -27.11
C PRO A 228 -14.98 19.90 -25.91
N PRO A 229 -15.40 21.18 -25.83
CA PRO A 229 -16.18 21.66 -24.68
C PRO A 229 -17.53 20.95 -24.49
N ASN A 230 -18.11 20.45 -25.58
CA ASN A 230 -19.36 19.71 -25.54
C ASN A 230 -19.12 18.27 -25.03
N GLU A 231 -19.75 17.90 -23.93
CA GLU A 231 -19.64 16.57 -23.31
C GLU A 231 -20.32 15.47 -24.12
N ASP A 232 -21.29 15.82 -24.98
CA ASP A 232 -21.98 14.88 -25.86
C ASP A 232 -21.21 14.62 -27.18
N THR A 233 -20.07 15.26 -27.40
CA THR A 233 -19.20 14.97 -28.53
C THR A 233 -18.50 13.62 -28.32
N ASP A 234 -18.50 12.79 -29.37
CA ASP A 234 -17.72 11.55 -29.38
C ASP A 234 -16.23 11.84 -29.39
N ILE A 235 -15.52 11.35 -28.37
CA ILE A 235 -14.07 11.53 -28.22
C ILE A 235 -13.29 10.25 -28.57
N THR A 236 -13.95 9.21 -29.09
CA THR A 236 -13.33 7.90 -29.37
C THR A 236 -12.10 8.04 -30.27
N GLU A 237 -12.21 8.77 -31.39
CA GLU A 237 -11.10 8.97 -32.33
C GLU A 237 -9.97 9.83 -31.72
N ILE A 238 -10.33 10.86 -30.93
CA ILE A 238 -9.36 11.74 -30.27
C ILE A 238 -8.52 10.98 -29.23
N MET A 239 -9.13 10.00 -28.57
CA MET A 239 -8.56 9.26 -27.44
C MET A 239 -8.04 7.85 -27.78
N GLU A 240 -8.20 7.38 -29.02
CA GLU A 240 -7.92 5.99 -29.41
C GLU A 240 -6.52 5.52 -28.98
N ASN A 241 -5.52 6.35 -29.25
CA ASN A 241 -4.10 6.11 -28.99
C ASN A 241 -3.54 7.01 -27.89
N ARG A 242 -4.38 7.46 -26.95
CA ARG A 242 -3.92 8.28 -25.82
C ARG A 242 -4.16 7.59 -24.49
N PRO A 243 -3.30 7.79 -23.50
CA PRO A 243 -3.62 7.37 -22.14
C PRO A 243 -4.81 8.18 -21.63
N TYR A 244 -5.61 7.58 -20.77
CA TYR A 244 -6.59 8.30 -19.97
C TYR A 244 -6.70 7.66 -18.60
N VAL A 245 -7.22 8.45 -17.68
CA VAL A 245 -7.34 8.07 -16.28
C VAL A 245 -8.79 7.76 -15.98
N CYS A 246 -9.06 6.60 -15.38
CA CYS A 246 -10.32 6.35 -14.73
C CYS A 246 -10.17 6.51 -13.22
N ALA A 247 -11.06 7.29 -12.60
CA ALA A 247 -11.15 7.38 -11.15
C ALA A 247 -12.54 6.91 -10.67
N ASP A 248 -12.53 5.99 -9.71
CA ASP A 248 -13.75 5.46 -9.12
C ASP A 248 -13.49 4.94 -7.70
N THR A 249 -14.52 4.45 -7.01
CA THR A 249 -14.41 3.88 -5.67
C THR A 249 -15.08 2.52 -5.57
N VAL A 250 -14.49 1.64 -4.78
CA VAL A 250 -15.02 0.31 -4.52
C VAL A 250 -14.97 -0.03 -3.03
N VAL A 251 -15.97 -0.78 -2.58
CA VAL A 251 -16.02 -1.30 -1.20
C VAL A 251 -15.26 -2.62 -1.11
N LEU A 252 -14.25 -2.66 -0.24
CA LEU A 252 -13.64 -3.86 0.30
C LEU A 252 -14.24 -4.16 1.67
N TYR A 253 -14.82 -5.36 1.84
CA TYR A 253 -15.49 -5.81 3.07
C TYR A 253 -16.65 -4.89 3.49
N SER A 254 -17.89 -5.23 3.14
CA SER A 254 -19.06 -4.45 3.57
C SER A 254 -19.56 -4.88 4.96
N ALA A 255 -20.12 -3.93 5.73
CA ALA A 255 -20.95 -4.18 6.89
C ALA A 255 -22.22 -4.93 6.47
N SER A 256 -22.17 -6.26 6.55
CA SER A 256 -23.31 -7.12 6.21
C SER A 256 -24.49 -6.93 7.17
N GLN A 257 -25.68 -7.41 6.80
CA GLN A 257 -26.84 -7.41 7.71
C GLN A 257 -26.54 -8.18 9.00
N ARG A 258 -25.75 -9.26 8.91
CA ARG A 258 -25.25 -10.01 10.07
C ARG A 258 -24.33 -9.16 10.94
N ALA A 259 -23.38 -8.44 10.35
CA ALA A 259 -22.53 -7.49 11.10
C ALA A 259 -23.38 -6.41 11.80
N ASN A 260 -24.48 -6.00 11.17
CA ASN A 260 -25.47 -5.06 11.72
C ASN A 260 -26.48 -5.70 12.69
N LYS A 261 -26.35 -6.99 13.04
CA LYS A 261 -27.30 -7.73 13.89
C LYS A 261 -28.76 -7.56 13.45
N GLY A 262 -29.01 -7.62 12.13
CA GLY A 262 -30.34 -7.46 11.54
C GLY A 262 -30.85 -6.01 11.49
N ARG A 263 -30.13 -5.03 12.04
CA ARG A 263 -30.56 -3.62 12.04
C ARG A 263 -30.43 -3.02 10.65
N LYS A 264 -31.46 -2.28 10.24
CA LYS A 264 -31.41 -1.44 9.03
C LYS A 264 -30.39 -0.33 9.26
N ARG A 265 -29.62 -0.02 8.22
CA ARG A 265 -28.82 1.21 8.16
C ARG A 265 -29.81 2.36 8.05
N TYR A 266 -29.78 3.30 9.00
CA TYR A 266 -30.66 4.46 8.98
C TYR A 266 -30.23 5.39 7.85
N ARG A 267 -31.14 5.79 6.96
CA ARG A 267 -31.03 6.88 5.97
C ARG A 267 -29.80 6.94 5.03
N HIS A 268 -28.96 5.91 4.97
CA HIS A 268 -27.76 5.94 4.14
C HIS A 268 -27.74 4.78 3.15
N SER A 269 -28.21 5.03 1.93
CA SER A 269 -27.88 4.22 0.74
C SER A 269 -26.49 4.62 0.23
N GLY A 270 -25.80 3.71 -0.45
CA GLY A 270 -24.51 3.97 -1.11
C GLY A 270 -23.28 3.29 -0.49
N SER A 271 -22.16 3.39 -1.19
CA SER A 271 -20.91 2.69 -0.85
C SER A 271 -20.31 3.16 0.48
N THR A 272 -20.35 4.46 0.79
CA THR A 272 -19.85 4.99 2.07
C THR A 272 -20.61 4.40 3.25
N SER A 273 -21.94 4.33 3.21
CA SER A 273 -22.70 3.76 4.34
C SER A 273 -22.44 2.26 4.53
N SER A 274 -22.03 1.58 3.46
CA SER A 274 -21.79 0.15 3.49
C SER A 274 -20.55 -0.26 4.27
N ILE A 275 -19.63 0.66 4.55
CA ILE A 275 -18.41 0.38 5.30
C ILE A 275 -18.54 0.68 6.81
N TYR A 276 -19.64 1.28 7.24
CA TYR A 276 -19.93 1.57 8.64
C TYR A 276 -21.04 0.67 9.18
N LEU A 277 -20.96 0.33 10.46
CA LEU A 277 -22.09 -0.24 11.19
C LEU A 277 -23.20 0.80 11.36
N SER A 278 -24.42 0.35 11.63
CA SER A 278 -25.53 1.25 11.98
C SER A 278 -25.18 2.14 13.19
N ASP A 279 -25.73 3.35 13.25
CA ASP A 279 -25.51 4.27 14.38
C ASP A 279 -25.91 3.67 15.73
N LYS A 280 -26.95 2.82 15.73
CA LYS A 280 -27.39 2.04 16.91
C LYS A 280 -26.35 1.02 17.42
N LEU A 281 -25.31 0.76 16.63
CA LEU A 281 -24.14 -0.07 16.97
C LEU A 281 -22.86 0.77 17.11
N GLY A 282 -23.01 2.09 17.23
CA GLY A 282 -21.91 3.04 17.43
C GLY A 282 -21.24 3.53 16.16
N GLY A 283 -21.79 3.25 14.96
CA GLY A 283 -21.30 3.85 13.70
C GLY A 283 -19.87 3.47 13.32
N LYS A 284 -19.31 2.40 13.89
CA LYS A 284 -17.90 2.04 13.70
C LYS A 284 -17.61 1.62 12.25
N GLN A 285 -16.48 2.08 11.70
CA GLN A 285 -15.97 1.60 10.43
C GLN A 285 -15.53 0.14 10.55
N VAL A 286 -16.12 -0.73 9.74
CA VAL A 286 -15.78 -2.16 9.65
C VAL A 286 -15.36 -2.57 8.25
N GLY A 287 -15.68 -1.74 7.25
CA GLY A 287 -15.26 -1.92 5.86
C GLY A 287 -14.23 -0.90 5.43
N THR A 288 -13.64 -1.15 4.27
CA THR A 288 -12.70 -0.24 3.62
C THR A 288 -13.31 0.24 2.32
N LEU A 289 -13.48 1.56 2.18
CA LEU A 289 -13.78 2.15 0.89
C LEU A 289 -12.44 2.49 0.23
N VAL A 290 -12.25 2.04 -1.00
CA VAL A 290 -11.02 2.22 -1.77
C VAL A 290 -11.32 3.16 -2.91
N HIS A 291 -10.57 4.25 -3.01
CA HIS A 291 -10.53 5.09 -4.19
C HIS A 291 -9.41 4.62 -5.11
N THR A 292 -9.72 4.45 -6.38
CA THR A 292 -8.81 3.96 -7.41
C THR A 292 -8.56 5.08 -8.41
N ILE A 293 -7.28 5.32 -8.71
CA ILE A 293 -6.84 6.15 -9.84
C ILE A 293 -6.05 5.21 -10.75
N GLY A 294 -6.63 4.85 -11.90
CA GLY A 294 -6.03 3.88 -12.83
C GLY A 294 -5.83 4.47 -14.21
N ILE A 295 -4.64 4.29 -14.77
CA ILE A 295 -4.29 4.74 -16.12
C ILE A 295 -4.51 3.56 -17.08
N LYS A 296 -5.12 3.79 -18.26
CA LYS A 296 -5.27 2.75 -19.31
C LYS A 296 -3.92 2.12 -19.62
N ASN A 297 -3.83 0.78 -19.53
CA ASN A 297 -2.61 0.00 -19.75
C ASN A 297 -1.39 0.47 -18.92
N GLY A 298 -1.62 1.19 -17.82
CA GLY A 298 -0.58 1.86 -17.06
C GLY A 298 -0.63 1.58 -15.55
N PRO A 299 -0.06 2.48 -14.73
CA PRO A 299 -0.04 2.34 -13.29
C PRO A 299 -1.42 2.48 -12.66
N VAL A 300 -1.52 2.07 -11.40
CA VAL A 300 -2.72 2.21 -10.58
C VAL A 300 -2.35 2.60 -9.15
N PHE A 301 -3.19 3.44 -8.55
CA PHE A 301 -3.05 3.88 -7.17
C PHE A 301 -4.35 3.64 -6.42
N PHE A 302 -4.25 2.91 -5.30
CA PHE A 302 -5.39 2.60 -4.43
C PHE A 302 -5.25 3.34 -3.09
N HIS A 303 -6.28 4.09 -2.72
CA HIS A 303 -6.33 4.88 -1.49
C HIS A 303 -7.45 4.41 -0.58
N SER A 304 -7.14 4.16 0.69
CA SER A 304 -8.19 3.91 1.68
C SER A 304 -8.82 5.23 2.11
N VAL A 305 -10.11 5.39 1.88
CA VAL A 305 -10.84 6.63 2.16
C VAL A 305 -12.05 6.38 3.07
N PRO A 306 -12.43 7.36 3.92
CA PRO A 306 -13.61 7.22 4.78
C PRO A 306 -14.94 7.44 4.02
N ASN A 307 -14.94 8.18 2.91
CA ASN A 307 -16.16 8.51 2.17
C ASN A 307 -15.85 8.99 0.73
N GLN A 308 -16.90 9.16 -0.09
CA GLN A 308 -16.80 9.61 -1.49
C GLN A 308 -16.93 11.14 -1.66
N LYS A 309 -16.84 11.95 -0.60
CA LYS A 309 -17.08 13.40 -0.67
C LYS A 309 -15.92 14.13 -1.36
N ALA A 310 -16.22 15.26 -1.99
CA ALA A 310 -15.25 16.15 -2.63
C ALA A 310 -14.06 16.50 -1.73
N ASN A 311 -14.31 16.85 -0.46
CA ASN A 311 -13.24 17.20 0.50
C ASN A 311 -12.29 16.05 0.81
N THR A 312 -12.72 14.80 0.58
CA THR A 312 -11.90 13.60 0.79
C THR A 312 -11.16 13.23 -0.49
N LEU A 313 -11.88 13.14 -1.63
CA LEU A 313 -11.32 12.64 -2.88
C LEU A 313 -10.57 13.72 -3.68
N GLY A 314 -11.04 14.97 -3.64
CA GLY A 314 -10.46 16.08 -4.40
C GLY A 314 -8.97 16.30 -4.12
N PRO A 315 -8.53 16.38 -2.85
CA PRO A 315 -7.10 16.50 -2.54
C PRO A 315 -6.28 15.32 -3.06
N ILE A 316 -6.81 14.09 -2.98
CA ILE A 316 -6.12 12.88 -3.45
C ILE A 316 -5.97 12.93 -4.98
N ILE A 317 -7.03 13.24 -5.71
CA ILE A 317 -7.00 13.32 -7.18
C ILE A 317 -6.04 14.43 -7.62
N LYS A 318 -6.10 15.62 -7.00
CA LYS A 318 -5.21 16.74 -7.28
C LYS A 318 -3.73 16.42 -7.01
N ASP A 319 -3.43 15.63 -5.97
CA ASP A 319 -2.07 15.19 -5.66
C ASP A 319 -1.52 14.16 -6.67
N HIS A 320 -2.38 13.48 -7.42
CA HIS A 320 -1.98 12.41 -8.35
C HIS A 320 -2.05 12.82 -9.82
N LEU A 321 -2.87 13.80 -10.19
CA LEU A 321 -3.19 14.10 -11.57
C LEU A 321 -2.98 15.58 -11.91
N PRO A 322 -2.29 15.88 -13.03
CA PRO A 322 -2.30 17.20 -13.63
C PRO A 322 -3.69 17.63 -14.10
N LEU A 323 -4.02 18.92 -14.02
CA LEU A 323 -5.37 19.45 -14.29
C LEU A 323 -5.87 19.25 -15.73
N ARG A 324 -4.95 19.09 -16.69
CA ARG A 324 -5.29 18.85 -18.11
C ARG A 324 -5.43 17.36 -18.45
N THR A 325 -5.24 16.46 -17.48
CA THR A 325 -5.35 15.02 -17.74
C THR A 325 -6.79 14.64 -18.11
N PRO A 326 -7.00 13.84 -19.18
CA PRO A 326 -8.30 13.23 -19.49
C PRO A 326 -8.71 12.29 -18.36
N LEU A 327 -9.70 12.72 -17.58
CA LEU A 327 -10.18 12.03 -16.39
C LEU A 327 -11.61 11.57 -16.63
N MET A 328 -11.81 10.25 -16.65
CA MET A 328 -13.12 9.62 -16.82
C MET A 328 -13.60 9.06 -15.48
N THR A 329 -14.83 9.37 -15.08
CA THR A 329 -15.42 8.87 -13.84
C THR A 329 -16.84 8.35 -14.07
N ASP A 330 -17.42 7.72 -13.05
CA ASP A 330 -18.88 7.63 -12.94
C ASP A 330 -19.47 9.04 -12.63
N GLU A 331 -20.78 9.20 -12.70
CA GLU A 331 -21.50 10.46 -12.38
C GLU A 331 -21.37 10.91 -10.91
N GLY A 332 -20.80 10.09 -10.03
CA GLY A 332 -20.61 10.42 -8.60
C GLY A 332 -19.62 11.54 -8.29
N TYR A 333 -19.05 12.20 -9.30
CA TYR A 333 -17.98 13.20 -9.16
C TYR A 333 -18.31 14.56 -9.82
N PRO A 334 -19.49 15.15 -9.59
CA PRO A 334 -19.90 16.38 -10.28
C PRO A 334 -19.00 17.58 -9.93
N TRP A 335 -18.32 17.55 -8.79
CA TRP A 335 -17.43 18.61 -8.30
C TRP A 335 -16.05 18.63 -8.98
N LEU A 336 -15.72 17.62 -9.81
CA LEU A 336 -14.53 17.68 -10.67
C LEU A 336 -14.74 18.63 -11.86
N TRP A 337 -16.00 18.87 -12.21
CA TRP A 337 -16.40 19.78 -13.26
C TRP A 337 -15.90 21.20 -12.95
N GLY A 338 -15.34 21.88 -13.95
CA GLY A 338 -14.71 23.20 -13.81
C GLY A 338 -13.28 23.18 -13.24
N ILE A 339 -12.86 22.12 -12.55
CA ILE A 339 -11.47 21.94 -12.09
C ILE A 339 -10.64 21.24 -13.16
N TYR A 340 -11.12 20.07 -13.61
CA TYR A 340 -10.49 19.29 -14.67
C TYR A 340 -11.24 19.54 -15.98
N LYS A 341 -10.66 20.36 -16.87
CA LYS A 341 -11.30 20.74 -18.14
C LYS A 341 -11.59 19.55 -19.07
N ASN A 342 -10.77 18.51 -18.96
CA ASN A 342 -10.89 17.27 -19.73
C ASN A 342 -11.61 16.16 -18.95
N HIS A 343 -12.32 16.51 -17.87
CA HIS A 343 -13.16 15.55 -17.14
C HIS A 343 -14.37 15.13 -17.97
N ARG A 344 -14.72 13.85 -17.88
CA ARG A 344 -15.92 13.26 -18.45
C ARG A 344 -16.53 12.28 -17.47
N SER A 345 -17.85 12.21 -17.42
CA SER A 345 -18.58 11.22 -16.62
C SER A 345 -19.49 10.36 -17.47
N VAL A 346 -19.67 9.11 -17.05
CA VAL A 346 -20.65 8.18 -17.62
C VAL A 346 -21.66 7.77 -16.56
N ASN A 347 -22.93 7.64 -16.94
CA ASN A 347 -24.01 7.22 -16.06
C ASN A 347 -24.25 5.71 -16.15
N HIS A 348 -23.77 4.92 -15.19
CA HIS A 348 -24.04 3.47 -15.19
C HIS A 348 -25.46 3.10 -14.72
N SER A 349 -26.22 4.06 -14.18
CA SER A 349 -27.60 3.86 -13.73
C SER A 349 -28.64 4.26 -14.77
N ALA A 350 -28.21 4.81 -15.91
CA ALA A 350 -29.12 5.19 -16.98
C ALA A 350 -29.90 3.96 -17.46
N HIS A 351 -31.21 4.10 -17.61
CA HIS A 351 -32.08 3.05 -18.14
C HIS A 351 -32.25 3.17 -19.65
N SER A 352 -32.62 2.07 -20.32
CA SER A 352 -32.99 2.08 -21.74
C SER A 352 -34.03 3.16 -22.02
N LYS A 353 -33.85 3.89 -23.13
CA LYS A 353 -34.86 4.83 -23.64
C LYS A 353 -36.03 4.08 -24.31
N ASP A 354 -35.81 2.83 -24.71
CA ASP A 354 -36.85 1.96 -25.25
C ASP A 354 -37.74 1.44 -24.11
N SER A 355 -39.03 1.71 -24.21
CA SER A 355 -40.04 1.32 -23.22
C SER A 355 -40.11 -0.20 -23.02
N ARG A 356 -39.79 -1.00 -24.06
CA ARG A 356 -39.75 -2.47 -23.98
C ARG A 356 -38.64 -2.98 -23.07
N TYR A 357 -37.56 -2.22 -22.94
CA TYR A 357 -36.37 -2.58 -22.18
C TYR A 357 -36.12 -1.65 -21.00
N ARG A 358 -37.19 -1.06 -20.42
CA ARG A 358 -37.09 -0.06 -19.35
C ARG A 358 -36.19 -0.46 -18.17
N TRP A 359 -36.12 -1.76 -17.84
CA TRP A 359 -35.27 -2.29 -16.77
C TRP A 359 -33.84 -2.61 -17.20
N ALA A 360 -33.56 -2.66 -18.51
CA ALA A 360 -32.21 -2.81 -19.02
C ALA A 360 -31.42 -1.53 -18.74
N ARG A 361 -30.20 -1.69 -18.23
CA ARG A 361 -29.27 -0.56 -18.06
C ARG A 361 -28.73 -0.17 -19.43
N ASN A 362 -28.82 1.12 -19.72
CA ASN A 362 -28.26 1.72 -20.91
C ASN A 362 -26.75 1.90 -20.74
N ARG A 363 -26.02 1.31 -21.69
CA ARG A 363 -24.60 1.46 -22.05
C ARG A 363 -23.55 1.55 -20.91
N TRP A 364 -22.60 0.63 -20.96
CA TRP A 364 -21.35 0.62 -20.17
C TRP A 364 -20.33 1.71 -20.58
N SER A 365 -20.63 2.45 -21.64
CA SER A 365 -19.82 3.54 -22.20
C SER A 365 -20.71 4.49 -23.02
N LYS A 366 -20.33 5.76 -23.14
CA LYS A 366 -21.02 6.73 -24.00
C LYS A 366 -19.97 7.62 -24.66
N ASN A 367 -20.02 7.78 -25.99
CA ASN A 367 -19.19 8.74 -26.73
C ASN A 367 -17.68 8.59 -26.44
N GLY A 368 -17.18 7.35 -26.33
CA GLY A 368 -15.79 7.06 -25.96
C GLY A 368 -15.46 7.19 -24.46
N VAL A 369 -16.41 7.62 -23.61
CA VAL A 369 -16.24 7.77 -22.16
C VAL A 369 -16.68 6.50 -21.41
N HIS A 370 -15.83 6.00 -20.52
CA HIS A 370 -16.14 4.88 -19.62
C HIS A 370 -15.21 4.83 -18.40
N SER A 371 -15.57 4.05 -17.37
CA SER A 371 -14.76 3.84 -16.15
C SER A 371 -14.06 2.48 -16.09
N GLN A 372 -14.13 1.68 -17.15
CA GLN A 372 -13.69 0.27 -17.19
C GLN A 372 -12.27 0.00 -16.65
N VAL A 373 -11.32 0.94 -16.78
CA VAL A 373 -9.96 0.76 -16.23
C VAL A 373 -10.01 0.66 -14.70
N ALA A 374 -10.82 1.48 -14.03
CA ALA A 374 -11.01 1.40 -12.59
C ALA A 374 -11.76 0.12 -12.21
N GLU A 375 -12.82 -0.23 -12.94
CA GLU A 375 -13.62 -1.45 -12.67
C GLU A 375 -12.82 -2.75 -12.83
N GLY A 376 -11.98 -2.84 -13.87
CA GLY A 376 -11.09 -3.98 -14.07
C GLY A 376 -10.11 -4.15 -12.91
N ASN A 377 -9.52 -3.03 -12.47
CA ASN A 377 -8.64 -3.01 -11.29
C ASN A 377 -9.40 -3.34 -9.99
N HIS A 378 -10.65 -2.92 -9.85
CA HIS A 378 -11.50 -3.30 -8.71
C HIS A 378 -11.74 -4.81 -8.64
N ARG A 379 -11.94 -5.47 -9.79
CA ARG A 379 -12.09 -6.93 -9.85
C ARG A 379 -10.81 -7.64 -9.40
N LEU A 380 -9.66 -7.20 -9.89
CA LEU A 380 -8.35 -7.75 -9.48
C LEU A 380 -8.14 -7.55 -7.97
N LEU A 381 -8.40 -6.34 -7.47
CA LEU A 381 -8.25 -6.00 -6.05
C LEU A 381 -9.14 -6.87 -5.17
N LYS A 382 -10.43 -7.01 -5.49
CA LYS A 382 -11.37 -7.86 -4.74
C LYS A 382 -10.94 -9.32 -4.73
N SER A 383 -10.54 -9.85 -5.89
CA SER A 383 -10.07 -11.23 -6.01
C SER A 383 -8.83 -11.47 -5.16
N ALA A 384 -7.85 -10.57 -5.22
CA ALA A 384 -6.63 -10.65 -4.43
C ALA A 384 -6.91 -10.55 -2.92
N PHE A 385 -7.70 -9.56 -2.51
CA PHE A 385 -7.99 -9.28 -1.10
C PHE A 385 -8.91 -10.33 -0.46
N SER A 386 -9.60 -11.16 -1.25
CA SER A 386 -10.29 -12.33 -0.73
C SER A 386 -9.36 -13.30 0.00
N SER A 387 -8.08 -13.37 -0.40
CA SER A 387 -7.07 -14.24 0.21
C SER A 387 -6.74 -13.87 1.67
N TYR A 388 -7.01 -12.61 2.06
CA TYR A 388 -6.86 -12.17 3.45
C TYR A 388 -8.07 -12.50 4.32
N CYS A 389 -9.20 -12.91 3.72
CA CYS A 389 -10.54 -13.03 4.30
C CYS A 389 -11.12 -11.71 4.85
N TYR A 390 -10.36 -10.99 5.68
CA TYR A 390 -10.71 -9.70 6.25
C TYR A 390 -9.46 -8.92 6.65
N ILE A 391 -9.45 -7.63 6.32
CA ILE A 391 -8.46 -6.68 6.83
C ILE A 391 -9.19 -5.61 7.62
N ARG A 392 -8.68 -5.31 8.81
CA ARG A 392 -9.19 -4.22 9.62
C ARG A 392 -8.94 -2.86 8.91
N PRO A 393 -9.93 -1.96 8.84
CA PRO A 393 -9.81 -0.70 8.11
C PRO A 393 -8.61 0.16 8.54
N GLU A 394 -8.20 0.11 9.81
CA GLU A 394 -7.05 0.89 10.30
C GLU A 394 -5.71 0.44 9.68
N ASN A 395 -5.71 -0.72 9.02
CA ASN A 395 -4.53 -1.27 8.37
C ASN A 395 -4.64 -1.25 6.84
N SER A 396 -5.78 -0.89 6.26
CA SER A 396 -6.04 -1.01 4.81
C SER A 396 -4.98 -0.31 3.95
N THR A 397 -4.57 0.91 4.32
CA THR A 397 -3.61 1.74 3.58
C THR A 397 -2.34 0.97 3.24
N ARG A 398 -1.73 0.28 4.21
CA ARG A 398 -0.48 -0.44 3.95
C ARG A 398 -0.64 -1.66 3.03
N TYR A 399 -1.82 -2.29 3.00
CA TYR A 399 -2.11 -3.39 2.06
C TYR A 399 -2.39 -2.86 0.65
N LEU A 400 -3.11 -1.74 0.54
CA LEU A 400 -3.39 -1.07 -0.73
C LEU A 400 -2.12 -0.50 -1.35
N ASN A 401 -1.24 0.09 -0.53
CA ASN A 401 0.05 0.60 -0.97
C ASN A 401 0.95 -0.52 -1.50
N GLU A 402 0.98 -1.67 -0.81
CA GLU A 402 1.69 -2.85 -1.29
C GLU A 402 1.18 -3.31 -2.65
N PHE A 403 -0.14 -3.41 -2.80
CA PHE A 403 -0.76 -3.87 -4.04
C PHE A 403 -0.51 -2.88 -5.20
N SER A 404 -0.61 -1.58 -4.93
CA SER A 404 -0.28 -0.52 -5.90
C SER A 404 1.20 -0.56 -6.29
N PHE A 405 2.09 -0.68 -5.31
CA PHE A 405 3.54 -0.76 -5.53
C PHE A 405 3.92 -1.92 -6.45
N LEU A 406 3.39 -3.13 -6.17
CA LEU A 406 3.66 -4.31 -6.99
C LEU A 406 3.16 -4.12 -8.43
N LYS A 407 1.95 -3.60 -8.61
CA LYS A 407 1.41 -3.32 -9.94
C LYS A 407 2.26 -2.29 -10.70
N ASN A 408 2.68 -1.23 -10.04
CA ASN A 408 3.46 -0.16 -10.66
C ASN A 408 4.90 -0.60 -10.96
N ALA A 409 5.48 -1.48 -10.13
CA ALA A 409 6.77 -2.10 -10.42
C ALA A 409 6.73 -2.99 -11.68
N HIS A 410 5.61 -3.65 -11.96
CA HIS A 410 5.41 -4.39 -13.23
C HIS A 410 5.24 -3.47 -14.44
N VAL A 411 4.77 -2.24 -14.25
CA VAL A 411 4.55 -1.27 -15.33
C VAL A 411 5.84 -0.51 -15.65
N PHE A 412 6.50 0.04 -14.64
CA PHE A 412 7.67 0.90 -14.82
C PHE A 412 9.01 0.17 -14.72
N GLY A 413 9.07 -0.94 -13.98
CA GLY A 413 10.33 -1.50 -13.51
C GLY A 413 10.80 -0.85 -12.21
N LEU A 414 11.62 -1.60 -11.45
CA LEU A 414 12.16 -1.15 -10.16
C LEU A 414 13.37 -0.22 -10.32
N ASP A 415 14.07 -0.30 -11.44
CA ASP A 415 15.26 0.48 -11.77
C ASP A 415 14.97 1.99 -11.79
N VAL A 416 13.83 2.38 -12.37
CA VAL A 416 13.43 3.79 -12.49
C VAL A 416 13.26 4.49 -11.13
N ILE A 417 13.03 3.74 -10.05
CA ILE A 417 12.87 4.29 -8.69
C ILE A 417 14.11 4.10 -7.80
N CYS A 418 15.13 3.40 -8.27
CA CYS A 418 16.44 3.28 -7.62
C CYS A 418 17.34 4.48 -7.91
N GLU A 419 17.24 5.09 -9.09
CA GLU A 419 18.21 6.08 -9.60
C GLU A 419 17.95 7.55 -9.15
N ASN A 420 16.89 7.82 -8.40
CA ASN A 420 16.48 9.21 -8.07
C ASN A 420 16.90 9.67 -6.67
N GLY A 421 18.11 9.30 -6.23
CA GLY A 421 18.70 9.81 -4.98
C GLY A 421 19.02 11.31 -5.02
N GLU A 422 19.09 11.92 -6.21
CA GLU A 422 19.46 13.33 -6.40
C GLU A 422 18.25 14.28 -6.54
N MET A 423 17.03 13.77 -6.76
CA MET A 423 15.86 14.63 -7.05
C MET A 423 15.22 15.27 -5.80
N LEU A 424 15.78 15.07 -4.60
CA LEU A 424 15.22 15.58 -3.34
C LEU A 424 16.25 16.33 -2.46
N ALA A 425 17.28 16.90 -3.06
CA ALA A 425 18.07 17.98 -2.44
C ALA A 425 17.98 19.19 -3.37
N GLY A 426 17.27 20.24 -2.93
CA GLY A 426 17.11 21.45 -3.73
C GLY A 426 18.39 22.28 -3.75
N GLU A 427 18.68 22.91 -4.89
CA GLU A 427 19.02 24.32 -4.98
C GLU A 427 18.88 24.79 -6.44
N VAL A 428 18.47 26.05 -6.57
CA VAL A 428 18.35 26.79 -7.82
C VAL A 428 19.76 27.07 -8.32
N ASP A 429 20.12 26.60 -9.51
CA ASP A 429 21.25 27.16 -10.23
C ASP A 429 20.90 27.38 -11.69
N GLU A 430 20.89 28.66 -12.07
CA GLU A 430 20.74 29.10 -13.44
C GLU A 430 22.03 28.83 -14.20
N GLY A 431 21.92 28.09 -15.31
CA GLY A 431 22.87 28.19 -16.40
C GLY A 431 24.12 27.31 -16.28
N ARG A 432 24.01 26.03 -16.66
CA ARG A 432 25.10 25.38 -17.40
C ARG A 432 24.64 24.16 -18.22
N GLY A 433 24.70 24.33 -19.54
CA GLY A 433 25.07 23.29 -20.51
C GLY A 433 24.19 22.03 -20.59
N VAL A 434 23.12 22.11 -21.38
CA VAL A 434 22.34 20.95 -21.85
C VAL A 434 23.27 19.97 -22.57
N GLY A 435 23.54 18.83 -21.93
CA GLY A 435 24.10 17.63 -22.56
C GLY A 435 23.10 17.05 -23.54
N ARG A 436 23.22 17.47 -24.80
CA ARG A 436 22.43 17.05 -25.95
C ARG A 436 22.59 15.54 -26.20
N VAL A 437 21.59 14.73 -25.84
CA VAL A 437 21.48 13.35 -26.32
C VAL A 437 20.57 13.36 -27.54
N SER A 438 21.19 13.38 -28.71
CA SER A 438 20.52 13.34 -30.01
C SER A 438 19.79 12.00 -30.20
N PHE A 439 18.47 12.01 -30.32
CA PHE A 439 17.72 10.86 -30.84
C PHE A 439 17.53 11.06 -32.34
N GLY A 440 18.24 10.24 -33.12
CA GLY A 440 18.12 10.16 -34.56
C GLY A 440 16.74 9.63 -34.97
N SER A 441 16.19 10.28 -35.98
CA SER A 441 14.99 9.88 -36.72
C SER A 441 15.33 8.73 -37.67
N ASP A 442 14.68 7.58 -37.50
CA ASP A 442 14.59 6.55 -38.53
C ASP A 442 13.11 6.22 -38.79
N PRO A 443 12.58 6.50 -40.00
CA PRO A 443 11.20 6.23 -40.36
C PRO A 443 11.15 4.88 -41.09
N ARG A 444 10.94 3.78 -40.35
CA ARG A 444 10.32 2.50 -40.80
C ARG A 444 10.51 1.39 -39.74
N GLY A 445 9.48 1.13 -38.95
CA GLY A 445 9.41 0.01 -37.99
C GLY A 445 8.04 -0.06 -37.29
N PRO A 446 7.54 -1.24 -36.90
CA PRO A 446 6.10 -1.48 -36.70
C PRO A 446 5.54 -0.78 -35.46
N LEU A 447 4.30 -0.29 -35.60
CA LEU A 447 3.47 0.40 -34.61
C LEU A 447 3.46 -0.33 -33.25
N GLY A 448 4.12 0.26 -32.26
CA GLY A 448 4.01 -0.07 -30.83
C GLY A 448 2.91 0.75 -30.13
N PRO A 449 2.43 0.31 -28.95
CA PRO A 449 1.30 0.93 -28.27
C PRO A 449 1.65 2.34 -27.78
N ALA A 450 0.71 3.25 -27.98
CA ALA A 450 0.83 4.66 -27.65
C ALA A 450 0.73 4.92 -26.13
N VAL A 451 1.85 4.71 -25.46
CA VAL A 451 2.56 5.68 -24.61
C VAL A 451 4.02 5.33 -24.82
N GLY A 452 4.83 6.27 -25.32
CA GLY A 452 6.28 6.08 -25.40
C GLY A 452 6.92 6.03 -24.01
N ILE A 453 6.64 4.97 -23.23
CA ILE A 453 7.44 4.57 -22.08
C ILE A 453 8.59 3.74 -22.66
N GLY A 454 9.52 4.45 -23.29
CA GLY A 454 10.70 3.90 -23.95
C GLY A 454 11.72 3.39 -22.94
N ARG A 455 11.40 2.27 -22.28
CA ARG A 455 12.30 1.21 -21.83
C ARG A 455 11.49 0.27 -20.93
N LYS A 456 11.32 -0.98 -21.35
CA LYS A 456 11.30 -2.06 -20.37
C LYS A 456 12.62 -1.95 -19.63
N GLY A 457 12.58 -1.62 -18.34
CA GLY A 457 13.77 -1.53 -17.51
C GLY A 457 14.61 -2.79 -17.67
N SER A 458 15.91 -2.63 -17.98
CA SER A 458 16.81 -3.76 -18.25
C SER A 458 16.92 -4.70 -17.04
N LEU A 459 16.54 -4.25 -15.85
CA LEU A 459 16.47 -5.09 -14.65
C LEU A 459 15.22 -5.99 -14.61
N SER A 460 14.09 -5.67 -15.23
CA SER A 460 12.94 -6.59 -15.24
C SER A 460 13.17 -7.76 -16.19
N GLN A 461 13.75 -7.49 -17.37
CA GLN A 461 14.04 -8.50 -18.38
C GLN A 461 15.27 -9.33 -17.98
N ASN A 462 16.38 -8.73 -17.54
CA ASN A 462 17.54 -9.50 -17.05
C ASN A 462 17.22 -10.35 -15.80
N PHE A 463 16.29 -9.92 -14.95
CA PHE A 463 15.87 -10.68 -13.77
C PHE A 463 14.92 -11.84 -14.13
N ILE A 464 14.14 -11.73 -15.21
CA ILE A 464 13.30 -12.82 -15.76
C ILE A 464 14.13 -13.77 -16.63
N ASP A 465 15.09 -13.23 -17.40
CA ASP A 465 15.96 -13.99 -18.30
C ASP A 465 17.04 -14.78 -17.52
N GLN A 466 17.44 -14.31 -16.33
CA GLN A 466 18.25 -15.10 -15.38
C GLN A 466 17.49 -16.28 -14.75
N LEU A 467 16.17 -16.38 -14.96
CA LEU A 467 15.31 -17.45 -14.39
C LEU A 467 14.86 -18.49 -15.42
N THR A 468 15.21 -18.31 -16.70
CA THR A 468 14.84 -19.23 -17.80
C THR A 468 16.04 -19.98 -18.38
N LYS A 469 17.20 -19.95 -17.68
CA LYS A 469 18.36 -20.82 -17.96
C LYS A 469 18.66 -21.72 -16.78
#